data_AF-A0A6J7QKB2-F1
#
_entry.id   AF-A0A6J7QKB2-F1
#
_cell.length_a   1.000
_cell.length_b   1.000
_cell.length_c   1.000
_cell.angle_alpha   90.00
_cell.angle_beta   90.00
_cell.angle_gamma   90.00
#
_symmetry.space_group_name_H-M   'P 1'
#
loop_
_entity.id
_entity.type
_entity.pdbx_description
1 polymer ?
#
loop_
_entity_poly.entity_id
_entity_poly.type
_entity_poly.pdbx_seq_one_letter_code
_entity_poly.pdbx_strand_id
1 'polypeptide(L)' 'MRGIQNMLAEDRECRDIVTQLAAATKALEQVGFRMLASGLASCLQDPEKSAAEGYPIKEVERLFLKLS' A
#
# COMPACT_ATOMS: atom_id res chain seq x y z
N MET A 1 0.15 -8.37 -10.82
CA MET A 1 0.98 -9.58 -10.59
C MET A 1 1.02 -10.56 -11.76
N ARG A 2 -0.02 -10.68 -12.61
CA ARG A 2 0.01 -11.59 -13.79
C ARG A 2 1.23 -11.41 -14.70
N GLY A 3 1.72 -10.17 -14.88
CA GLY A 3 2.92 -9.91 -15.68
C GLY A 3 4.17 -10.63 -15.16
N ILE A 4 4.43 -10.58 -13.85
CA ILE A 4 5.57 -11.28 -13.22
C ILE A 4 5.41 -12.81 -13.30
N GLN A 5 4.17 -13.30 -13.13
CA GLN A 5 3.87 -14.73 -13.27
C GLN A 5 4.17 -15.24 -14.69
N ASN A 6 3.86 -14.45 -15.72
CA ASN A 6 4.21 -14.78 -17.10
C ASN A 6 5.72 -14.77 -17.32
N MET A 7 6.45 -13.78 -16.77
CA MET A 7 7.91 -13.73 -16.88
C MET A 7 8.58 -14.97 -16.28
N LEU A 8 8.04 -15.51 -15.17
CA LEU A 8 8.50 -16.76 -14.59
C LEU A 8 8.18 -17.97 -15.49
N ALA A 9 6.98 -18.03 -16.05
CA ALA A 9 6.58 -19.11 -16.95
C ALA A 9 7.37 -19.13 -18.28
N GLU A 10 7.83 -17.96 -18.72
CA GLU A 10 8.68 -17.76 -19.89
C GLU A 10 10.19 -17.98 -19.59
N ASP A 11 10.53 -18.39 -18.36
CA ASP A 11 11.91 -18.62 -17.90
C ASP A 11 12.84 -17.43 -18.18
N ARG A 12 12.31 -16.21 -18.00
CA ARG A 12 13.05 -14.97 -18.22
C ARG A 12 14.21 -14.82 -17.23
N GLU A 13 15.17 -14.00 -17.62
CA GLU A 13 16.34 -13.71 -16.80
C GLU A 13 15.95 -13.12 -15.43
N CYS A 14 16.64 -13.59 -14.39
CA CYS A 14 16.30 -13.32 -13.00
C CYS A 14 16.38 -11.82 -12.65
N ARG A 15 17.40 -11.10 -13.12
CA ARG A 15 17.55 -9.65 -12.90
C ARG A 15 16.38 -8.88 -13.51
N ASP A 16 15.86 -9.27 -14.67
CA ASP A 16 14.67 -8.64 -15.26
C ASP A 16 13.41 -8.84 -14.38
N ILE A 17 13.22 -10.06 -13.87
CA ILE A 17 12.10 -10.41 -12.98
C ILE A 17 12.20 -9.61 -11.67
N VAL A 18 13.37 -9.59 -11.05
CA VAL A 18 13.62 -8.86 -9.80
C VAL A 18 13.43 -7.35 -10.01
N THR A 19 13.83 -6.81 -11.16
CA THR A 19 13.62 -5.40 -11.49
C THR A 19 12.13 -5.05 -11.56
N GLN A 20 11.33 -5.89 -12.24
CA GLN A 20 9.88 -5.68 -12.30
C GLN A 20 9.19 -5.89 -10.96
N LEU A 21 9.65 -6.86 -10.16
CA LEU A 21 9.15 -7.06 -8.80
C LEU A 21 9.42 -5.84 -7.93
N ALA A 22 10.65 -5.31 -7.95
CA ALA A 22 11.02 -4.12 -7.20
C ALA A 22 10.19 -2.89 -7.62
N ALA A 23 9.97 -2.71 -8.92
CA ALA A 23 9.10 -1.67 -9.44
C ALA A 23 7.65 -1.81 -8.95
N ALA A 24 7.10 -3.03 -8.96
CA ALA A 24 5.77 -3.31 -8.47
C ALA A 24 5.64 -3.06 -6.96
N THR A 25 6.60 -3.51 -6.16
CA THR A 25 6.64 -3.25 -4.71
C THR A 25 6.65 -1.75 -4.42
N LYS A 26 7.52 -0.99 -5.09
CA LYS A 26 7.60 0.47 -4.93
C LYS A 26 6.28 1.16 -5.30
N ALA A 27 5.61 0.72 -6.35
CA ALA A 27 4.32 1.26 -6.75
C ALA A 27 3.23 0.97 -5.68
N LEU A 28 3.22 -0.25 -5.14
CA LEU A 28 2.28 -0.64 -4.08
C LEU A 28 2.51 0.15 -2.80
N GLU A 29 3.76 0.38 -2.39
CA GLU A 29 4.11 1.25 -1.26
C GLU A 29 3.55 2.66 -1.46
N GLN A 30 3.78 3.27 -2.63
CA GLN A 30 3.27 4.61 -2.93
C GLN A 30 1.74 4.69 -2.87
N VAL A 31 1.04 3.67 -3.36
CA VAL A 31 -0.42 3.59 -3.28
C VAL A 31 -0.87 3.45 -1.82
N GLY A 32 -0.23 2.57 -1.06
CA GLY A 32 -0.51 2.37 0.36
C GLY A 32 -0.36 3.66 1.18
N PHE A 33 0.75 4.38 0.99
CA PHE A 33 0.99 5.66 1.66
C PHE A 33 -0.06 6.71 1.30
N ARG A 34 -0.41 6.85 0.02
CA ARG A 34 -1.45 7.82 -0.41
C ARG A 34 -2.81 7.50 0.19
N MET A 35 -3.18 6.21 0.21
CA MET A 35 -4.45 5.76 0.77
C MET A 35 -4.53 6.05 2.27
N LEU A 36 -3.48 5.72 3.03
CA LEU A 36 -3.45 6.01 4.46
C LEU A 36 -3.41 7.51 4.76
N ALA A 37 -2.66 8.31 4.00
CA ALA A 37 -2.64 9.76 4.16
C ALA A 37 -4.04 10.37 3.93
N SER A 38 -4.77 9.87 2.93
CA SER A 38 -6.17 10.26 2.69
C SER A 38 -7.09 9.86 3.85
N GLY A 39 -6.92 8.65 4.40
CA GLY A 39 -7.67 8.18 5.57
C GLY A 39 -7.40 9.05 6.81
N LEU A 40 -6.14 9.39 7.06
CA LEU A 40 -5.76 10.28 8.16
C LEU A 40 -6.35 11.68 7.97
N ALA A 41 -6.30 12.24 6.76
CA ALA A 41 -6.91 13.53 6.46
C ALA A 41 -8.42 13.53 6.72
N SER A 42 -9.13 12.48 6.30
CA SER A 42 -10.57 12.31 6.59
C SER A 42 -10.83 12.17 8.09
N CYS A 43 -9.99 11.42 8.81
CA CYS A 43 -10.11 11.26 10.25
C CYS A 43 -9.92 12.58 11.01
N LEU A 44 -9.03 13.45 10.54
CA LEU A 44 -8.81 14.78 11.12
C LEU A 44 -9.95 15.76 10.81
N GLN A 45 -10.67 15.56 9.70
CA GLN A 45 -11.83 16.39 9.33
C GLN A 45 -13.06 16.10 10.20
N ASP A 46 -13.31 14.82 10.49
CA ASP A 46 -14.42 14.39 11.34
C ASP A 46 -14.03 13.15 12.18
N PRO A 47 -13.42 13.37 13.36
CA PRO A 47 -12.95 12.28 14.21
C PRO A 47 -14.06 11.40 14.77
N GLU A 48 -15.23 11.99 15.08
CA GLU A 48 -16.36 11.26 15.66
C GLU A 48 -16.98 10.33 14.63
N LYS A 49 -17.19 10.81 13.40
CA LYS A 49 -17.67 9.99 12.30
C LYS A 49 -16.68 8.88 11.95
N SER A 50 -15.38 9.19 11.85
CA SER A 50 -14.37 8.17 11.55
C SER A 50 -14.29 7.09 12.64
N ALA A 51 -14.42 7.48 13.90
CA ALA A 51 -14.51 6.52 15.01
C ALA A 51 -15.77 5.64 14.90
N ALA A 52 -16.93 6.21 14.55
CA ALA A 52 -18.17 5.47 14.34
C ALA A 52 -18.09 4.50 13.15
N GLU A 53 -17.31 4.82 12.12
CA GLU A 53 -17.02 3.95 10.96
C GLU A 53 -15.94 2.89 11.24
N GLY A 54 -15.39 2.84 12.45
CA GLY A 54 -14.41 1.85 12.87
C GLY A 54 -12.94 2.22 12.61
N TYR A 55 -12.68 3.48 12.27
CA TYR A 55 -11.35 4.01 11.98
C TYR A 55 -10.97 5.17 12.92
N PRO A 56 -10.85 4.92 14.25
CA PRO A 56 -10.38 5.96 15.17
C PRO A 56 -8.93 6.35 14.83
N ILE A 57 -8.54 7.58 15.16
CA ILE A 57 -7.23 8.14 14.79
C ILE A 57 -6.04 7.25 15.20
N LYS A 58 -6.12 6.59 16.36
CA LYS A 58 -5.10 5.65 16.85
C LYS A 58 -4.95 4.42 15.95
N GLU A 59 -6.04 3.94 15.36
CA GLU A 59 -5.98 2.80 14.44
C GLU A 59 -5.38 3.24 13.11
N VAL A 60 -5.75 4.42 12.60
CA VAL A 60 -5.15 4.98 11.38
C VAL A 60 -3.64 5.22 11.56
N GLU A 61 -3.22 5.75 12.71
CA GLU A 61 -1.81 5.90 13.09
C GLU A 61 -1.09 4.55 13.14
N ARG A 62 -1.70 3.54 13.77
CA ARG A 62 -1.15 2.18 13.81
C ARG A 62 -0.97 1.58 12.42
N LEU A 63 -1.91 1.80 11.52
CA LEU A 63 -1.82 1.32 10.14
C LEU A 63 -0.67 2.01 9.38
N PHE A 64 -0.44 3.30 9.64
CA PHE A 64 0.68 4.04 9.04
C PHE A 64 2.04 3.47 9.45
N LEU A 65 2.22 3.16 10.74
CA LEU A 65 3.46 2.58 11.27
C LEU A 65 3.75 1.14 10.79
N LYS A 66 2.76 0.43 10.24
CA LYS A 66 2.96 -0.92 9.66
C LYS A 66 3.49 -0.88 8.22
N LEU A 67 3.36 0.25 7.54
CA LEU A 67 3.79 0.45 6.15
C LEU A 67 5.22 1.01 6.03
N SER A 68 5.80 1.44 7.15
CA SER A 68 7.16 1.98 7.28
C SER A 68 8.16 0.96 7.76
#